data_AF-A0A0K8VTB4-F1
#
_entry.id   AF-A0A0K8VTB4-F1
#
_cell.length_a   1.000
_cell.length_b   1.000
_cell.length_c   1.000
_cell.angle_alpha   90.00
_cell.angle_beta   90.00
_cell.angle_gamma   90.00
#
_symmetry.space_group_name_H-M   'P 1'
#
loop_
_entity.id
_entity.type
_entity.pdbx_description
1 polymer ?
#
loop_
_entity_poly.entity_id
_entity_poly.type
_entity_poly.pdbx_seq_one_letter_code
_entity_poly.pdbx_strand_id
1 'polypeptide(L)'
;MARTAEVKRDARIGEAEARCDAHIKEAIAEEQRMASRFLNDIEIAKAQRDFELKKAAYDVEVQTKKAEAEMAYELQAAKTKQRIKEEQMQVKVIERTQEIAVQEQEIQRRERELEATVRRPAEAEKFRLEKLAEANKLRVVMEAEAEAESIKIRGEAEAFAIEAKAKAEAEQMAQKAEAWREYREAAMVEMLLDTLPKVAAEVAAPLSQAKKITMVSSGQGEIGAAKLTGEVLQIVNKVPELVKNITGVDIARSMHAG
;
A
#
# COMPACT_ATOMS: atom_id res chain seq x y z
N MET A 1 158.01 59.56 -38.49
CA MET A 1 156.62 59.36 -38.95
C MET A 1 155.79 58.38 -38.09
N ALA A 2 156.35 57.74 -37.05
CA ALA A 2 155.60 56.77 -36.22
C ALA A 2 154.57 57.41 -35.26
N ARG A 3 154.89 58.58 -34.69
CA ARG A 3 154.06 59.27 -33.68
C ARG A 3 152.70 59.76 -34.18
N THR A 4 152.54 60.04 -35.47
CA THR A 4 151.27 60.53 -36.05
C THR A 4 150.29 59.42 -36.40
N ALA A 5 150.78 58.18 -36.60
CA ALA A 5 149.93 57.01 -36.82
C ALA A 5 149.37 56.46 -35.50
N GLU A 6 150.16 56.52 -34.42
CA GLU A 6 149.74 56.18 -33.05
C GLU A 6 148.61 57.11 -32.57
N VAL A 7 148.77 58.43 -32.71
CA VAL A 7 147.72 59.40 -32.31
C VAL A 7 146.41 59.20 -33.08
N LYS A 8 146.45 58.86 -34.38
CA LYS A 8 145.23 58.55 -35.17
C LYS A 8 144.60 57.20 -34.83
N ARG A 9 145.36 56.28 -34.22
CA ARG A 9 144.86 55.01 -33.72
C ARG A 9 144.18 55.23 -32.36
N ASP A 10 144.84 55.95 -31.47
CA ASP A 10 144.32 56.29 -30.14
C ASP A 10 143.07 57.20 -30.23
N ALA A 11 143.04 58.14 -31.18
CA ALA A 11 141.84 58.93 -31.46
C ALA A 11 140.67 58.07 -31.94
N ARG A 12 140.90 57.07 -32.80
CA ARG A 12 139.85 56.13 -33.25
C ARG A 12 139.40 55.18 -32.16
N ILE A 13 140.31 54.76 -31.28
CA ILE A 13 140.00 53.92 -30.12
C ILE A 13 139.15 54.74 -29.13
N GLY A 14 139.56 55.96 -28.80
CA GLY A 14 138.79 56.86 -27.94
C GLY A 14 137.43 57.26 -28.50
N GLU A 15 137.31 57.47 -29.82
CA GLU A 15 136.01 57.68 -30.48
C GLU A 15 135.10 56.45 -30.41
N ALA A 16 135.65 55.24 -30.56
CA ALA A 16 134.89 54.00 -30.46
C ALA A 16 134.45 53.72 -29.01
N GLU A 17 135.34 53.91 -28.03
CA GLU A 17 135.04 53.79 -26.60
C GLU A 17 133.97 54.81 -26.17
N ALA A 18 134.09 56.07 -26.59
CA ALA A 18 133.08 57.09 -26.31
C ALA A 18 131.72 56.78 -26.94
N ARG A 19 131.70 56.19 -28.15
CA ARG A 19 130.45 55.72 -28.78
C ARG A 19 129.85 54.52 -28.04
N CYS A 20 130.67 53.57 -27.60
CA CYS A 20 130.21 52.44 -26.79
C CYS A 20 129.63 52.91 -25.45
N ASP A 21 130.32 53.81 -24.75
CA ASP A 21 129.86 54.37 -23.48
C ASP A 21 128.57 55.20 -23.66
N ALA A 22 128.45 55.95 -24.76
CA ALA A 22 127.23 56.67 -25.11
C ALA A 22 126.07 55.69 -25.35
N HIS A 23 126.28 54.61 -26.11
CA HIS A 23 125.26 53.59 -26.36
C HIS A 23 124.88 52.80 -25.10
N ILE A 24 125.82 52.49 -24.21
CA ILE A 24 125.53 51.82 -22.94
C ILE A 24 124.67 52.75 -22.06
N LYS A 25 125.04 54.04 -21.96
CA LYS A 25 124.25 55.03 -21.20
C LYS A 25 122.87 55.25 -21.81
N GLU A 26 122.76 55.28 -23.13
CA GLU A 26 121.49 55.40 -23.85
C GLU A 26 120.60 54.16 -23.62
N ALA A 27 121.16 52.95 -23.68
CA ALA A 27 120.44 51.71 -23.41
C ALA A 27 119.94 51.64 -21.95
N ILE A 28 120.77 52.03 -20.97
CA ILE A 28 120.37 52.08 -19.55
C ILE A 28 119.28 53.15 -19.34
N ALA A 29 119.41 54.32 -19.96
CA ALA A 29 118.40 55.37 -19.86
C ALA A 29 117.07 54.94 -20.51
N GLU A 30 117.11 54.24 -21.64
CA GLU A 30 115.91 53.71 -22.29
C GLU A 30 115.29 52.56 -21.49
N GLU A 31 116.09 51.66 -20.90
CA GLU A 31 115.62 50.61 -20.00
C GLU A 31 114.90 51.20 -18.78
N GLN A 32 115.48 52.23 -18.14
CA GLN A 32 114.86 52.92 -17.00
C GLN A 32 113.57 53.64 -17.41
N ARG A 33 113.54 54.27 -18.59
CA ARG A 33 112.33 54.90 -19.13
C ARG A 33 111.22 53.87 -19.37
N MET A 34 111.56 52.73 -19.98
CA MET A 34 110.62 51.66 -20.26
C MET A 34 110.13 50.98 -18.97
N ALA A 35 111.01 50.73 -18.00
CA ALA A 35 110.64 50.23 -16.68
C ALA A 35 109.64 51.18 -15.99
N SER A 36 109.89 52.48 -16.04
CA SER A 36 109.00 53.49 -15.46
C SER A 36 107.64 53.55 -16.16
N ARG A 37 107.62 53.42 -17.50
CA ARG A 37 106.39 53.31 -18.29
C ARG A 37 105.59 52.06 -17.94
N PHE A 38 106.22 50.89 -17.90
CA PHE A 38 105.53 49.66 -17.54
C PHE A 38 105.01 49.68 -16.10
N LEU A 39 105.75 50.26 -15.15
CA LEU A 39 105.24 50.46 -13.80
C LEU A 39 103.99 51.34 -13.79
N ASN A 40 104.01 52.45 -14.52
CA ASN A 40 102.83 53.31 -14.65
C ASN A 40 101.66 52.59 -15.33
N ASP A 41 101.90 51.83 -16.39
CA ASP A 41 100.86 51.07 -17.10
C ASP A 41 100.26 49.96 -16.23
N ILE A 42 101.10 49.29 -15.42
CA ILE A 42 100.65 48.30 -14.43
C ILE A 42 99.75 48.95 -13.38
N GLU A 43 100.13 50.13 -12.87
CA GLU A 43 99.31 50.85 -11.88
C GLU A 43 97.99 51.37 -12.50
N ILE A 44 98.01 51.84 -13.76
CA ILE A 44 96.80 52.22 -14.50
C ILE A 44 95.89 51.00 -14.70
N ALA A 45 96.44 49.86 -15.12
CA ALA A 45 95.66 48.64 -15.34
C ALA A 45 95.09 48.09 -14.02
N LYS A 46 95.84 48.16 -12.91
CA LYS A 46 95.32 47.81 -11.57
C LYS A 46 94.18 48.75 -11.17
N ALA A 47 94.35 50.06 -11.34
CA ALA A 47 93.31 51.03 -11.02
C ALA A 47 92.05 50.82 -11.87
N GLN A 48 92.20 50.51 -13.16
CA GLN A 48 91.08 50.17 -14.05
C GLN A 48 90.37 48.90 -13.60
N ARG A 49 91.12 47.81 -13.34
CA ARG A 49 90.54 46.55 -12.85
C ARG A 49 89.79 46.76 -11.53
N ASP A 50 90.39 47.46 -10.58
CA ASP A 50 89.78 47.69 -9.27
C ASP A 50 88.55 48.62 -9.37
N PHE A 51 88.56 49.58 -10.30
CA PHE A 51 87.39 50.40 -10.63
C PHE A 51 86.26 49.54 -11.23
N GLU A 52 86.56 48.68 -12.20
CA GLU A 52 85.58 47.79 -12.82
C GLU A 52 85.00 46.79 -11.81
N LEU A 53 85.83 46.21 -10.94
CA LEU A 53 85.37 45.32 -9.88
C LEU A 53 84.44 46.04 -8.91
N LYS A 54 84.78 47.27 -8.48
CA LYS A 54 83.90 48.07 -7.62
C LYS A 54 82.60 48.43 -8.33
N LYS A 55 82.68 48.85 -9.60
CA LYS A 55 81.50 49.17 -10.41
C LYS A 55 80.57 47.96 -10.52
N ALA A 56 81.11 46.79 -10.87
CA ALA A 56 80.33 45.56 -10.96
C ALA A 56 79.70 45.17 -9.62
N ALA A 57 80.42 45.33 -8.50
CA ALA A 57 79.87 45.08 -7.17
C ALA A 57 78.68 45.99 -6.85
N TYR A 58 78.80 47.29 -7.13
CA TYR A 58 77.70 48.24 -6.95
C TYR A 58 76.54 47.99 -7.90
N ASP A 59 76.81 47.63 -9.15
CA ASP A 59 75.76 47.29 -10.12
C ASP A 59 74.98 46.05 -9.64
N VAL A 60 75.66 45.01 -9.15
CA VAL A 60 74.99 43.85 -8.55
C VAL A 60 74.13 44.26 -7.37
N GLU A 61 74.63 45.05 -6.43
CA GLU A 61 73.87 45.51 -5.26
C GLU A 61 72.64 46.33 -5.66
N VAL A 62 72.80 47.27 -6.60
CA VAL A 62 71.69 48.08 -7.13
C VAL A 62 70.64 47.19 -7.81
N GLN A 63 71.06 46.22 -8.61
CA GLN A 63 70.13 45.31 -9.29
C GLN A 63 69.42 44.37 -8.32
N THR A 64 70.13 43.83 -7.30
CA THR A 64 69.51 43.03 -6.25
C THR A 64 68.46 43.84 -5.50
N LYS A 65 68.77 45.09 -5.12
CA LYS A 65 67.81 45.96 -4.44
C LYS A 65 66.63 46.34 -5.31
N LYS A 66 66.84 46.56 -6.62
CA LYS A 66 65.76 46.78 -7.59
C LYS A 66 64.86 45.55 -7.72
N ALA A 67 65.44 44.37 -7.90
CA ALA A 67 64.68 43.12 -7.99
C ALA A 67 63.89 42.82 -6.70
N GLU A 68 64.49 43.05 -5.53
CA GLU A 68 63.79 42.96 -4.24
C GLU A 68 62.60 43.92 -4.16
N ALA A 69 62.77 45.17 -4.60
CA ALA A 69 61.70 46.17 -4.61
C ALA A 69 60.57 45.79 -5.58
N GLU A 70 60.91 45.29 -6.77
CA GLU A 70 59.95 44.81 -7.76
C GLU A 70 59.17 43.60 -7.24
N MET A 71 59.85 42.60 -6.68
CA MET A 71 59.20 41.43 -6.07
C MET A 71 58.30 41.83 -4.88
N ALA A 72 58.74 42.79 -4.05
CA ALA A 72 57.92 43.30 -2.96
C ALA A 72 56.65 44.01 -3.47
N TYR A 73 56.77 44.79 -4.55
CA TYR A 73 55.64 45.43 -5.21
C TYR A 73 54.66 44.39 -5.78
N GLU A 74 55.16 43.39 -6.51
CA GLU A 74 54.34 42.31 -7.06
C GLU A 74 53.65 41.49 -5.96
N LEU A 75 54.36 41.16 -4.89
CA LEU A 75 53.81 40.46 -3.74
C LEU A 75 52.69 41.28 -3.09
N GLN A 76 52.88 42.59 -2.93
CA GLN A 76 51.86 43.46 -2.36
C GLN A 76 50.64 43.59 -3.28
N ALA A 77 50.85 43.65 -4.59
CA ALA A 77 49.78 43.64 -5.58
C ALA A 77 48.99 42.32 -5.53
N ALA A 78 49.68 41.17 -5.42
CA ALA A 78 49.06 39.86 -5.30
C ALA A 78 48.26 39.72 -3.99
N LYS A 79 48.82 40.13 -2.84
CA LYS A 79 48.10 40.16 -1.55
C LYS A 79 46.84 41.02 -1.63
N THR A 80 46.94 42.19 -2.26
CA THR A 80 45.79 43.09 -2.43
C THR A 80 44.73 42.46 -3.32
N LYS A 81 45.13 41.83 -4.44
CA LYS A 81 44.20 41.08 -5.31
C LYS A 81 43.53 39.91 -4.58
N GLN A 82 44.26 39.17 -3.74
CA GLN A 82 43.70 38.10 -2.93
C GLN A 82 42.64 38.65 -1.97
N ARG A 83 42.94 39.73 -1.23
CA ARG A 83 41.98 40.38 -0.34
C ARG A 83 40.73 40.84 -1.09
N ILE A 84 40.88 41.50 -2.25
CA ILE A 84 39.74 41.90 -3.09
C ILE A 84 38.89 40.68 -3.48
N LYS A 85 39.52 39.57 -3.86
CA LYS A 85 38.80 38.35 -4.24
C LYS A 85 38.08 37.69 -3.06
N GLU A 86 38.67 37.72 -1.87
CA GLU A 86 38.04 37.26 -0.63
C GLU A 86 36.78 38.08 -0.31
N GLU A 87 36.88 39.42 -0.36
CA GLU A 87 35.74 40.33 -0.18
C GLU A 87 34.66 40.09 -1.25
N GLN A 88 35.03 39.95 -2.52
CA GLN A 88 34.09 39.62 -3.61
C GLN A 88 33.39 38.28 -3.37
N MET A 89 34.10 37.28 -2.85
CA MET A 89 33.48 36.00 -2.51
C MET A 89 32.48 36.16 -1.36
N GLN A 90 32.78 36.98 -0.35
CA GLN A 90 31.84 37.27 0.72
C GLN A 90 30.57 37.95 0.20
N VAL A 91 30.70 38.96 -0.67
CA VAL A 91 29.56 39.59 -1.33
C VAL A 91 28.72 38.54 -2.06
N LYS A 92 29.35 37.65 -2.83
CA LYS A 92 28.66 36.58 -3.55
C LYS A 92 27.94 35.59 -2.62
N VAL A 93 28.53 35.25 -1.48
CA VAL A 93 27.88 34.39 -0.47
C VAL A 93 26.65 35.08 0.11
N ILE A 94 26.75 36.38 0.41
CA ILE A 94 25.63 37.17 0.93
C ILE A 94 24.52 37.25 -0.12
N GLU A 95 24.84 37.60 -1.36
CA GLU A 95 23.89 37.62 -2.49
C GLU A 95 23.18 36.27 -2.62
N ARG A 96 23.93 35.17 -2.63
CA ARG A 96 23.36 33.83 -2.75
C ARG A 96 22.48 33.44 -1.55
N THR A 97 22.89 33.83 -0.34
CA THR A 97 22.09 33.60 0.87
C THR A 97 20.78 34.40 0.81
N GLN A 98 20.83 35.64 0.32
CA GLN A 98 19.66 36.48 0.12
C GLN A 98 18.72 35.89 -0.94
N GLU A 99 19.25 35.37 -2.05
CA GLU A 99 18.49 34.66 -3.08
C GLU A 99 17.77 33.44 -2.50
N ILE A 100 18.47 32.61 -1.71
CA ILE A 100 17.87 31.44 -1.05
C ILE A 100 16.75 31.89 -0.11
N ALA A 101 16.95 32.94 0.69
CA ALA A 101 15.93 33.46 1.60
C ALA A 101 14.68 33.95 0.84
N VAL A 102 14.86 34.65 -0.29
CA VAL A 102 13.74 35.07 -1.16
C VAL A 102 13.02 33.85 -1.73
N GLN A 103 13.76 32.85 -2.21
CA GLN A 103 13.18 31.60 -2.75
C GLN A 103 12.39 30.83 -1.68
N GLU A 104 12.91 30.74 -0.44
CA GLU A 104 12.19 30.12 0.67
C GLU A 104 10.88 30.86 0.98
N GLN A 105 10.90 32.20 0.96
CA GLN A 105 9.68 32.99 1.13
C GLN A 105 8.68 32.78 -0.02
N GLU A 106 9.15 32.70 -1.26
CA GLU A 106 8.32 32.39 -2.42
C GLU A 106 7.69 30.99 -2.32
N ILE A 107 8.47 29.99 -1.88
CA ILE A 107 7.97 28.63 -1.64
C ILE A 107 6.90 28.65 -0.55
N GLN A 108 7.14 29.31 0.58
CA GLN A 108 6.14 29.42 1.66
C GLN A 108 4.86 30.10 1.18
N ARG A 109 4.97 31.17 0.39
CA ARG A 109 3.81 31.84 -0.20
C ARG A 109 3.04 30.87 -1.12
N ARG A 110 3.76 30.16 -1.99
CA ARG A 110 3.18 29.21 -2.94
C ARG A 110 2.54 28.01 -2.23
N GLU A 111 3.13 27.52 -1.15
CA GLU A 111 2.55 26.47 -0.30
C GLU A 111 1.23 26.94 0.32
N ARG A 112 1.19 28.16 0.87
CA ARG A 112 -0.06 28.74 1.41
C ARG A 112 -1.12 28.94 0.34
N GLU A 113 -0.73 29.39 -0.86
CA GLU A 113 -1.63 29.51 -2.00
C GLU A 113 -2.19 28.14 -2.42
N LEU A 114 -1.35 27.10 -2.52
CA LEU A 114 -1.78 25.73 -2.83
C LEU A 114 -2.63 25.12 -1.73
N GLU A 115 -2.32 25.40 -0.46
CA GLU A 115 -3.12 24.97 0.67
C GLU A 115 -4.53 25.56 0.61
N ALA A 116 -4.62 26.87 0.36
CA ALA A 116 -5.90 27.57 0.23
C ALA A 116 -6.71 27.17 -1.01
N THR A 117 -6.05 26.97 -2.16
CA THR A 117 -6.73 26.75 -3.46
C THR A 117 -6.98 25.28 -3.79
N VAL A 118 -6.10 24.37 -3.36
CA VAL A 118 -6.16 22.95 -3.72
C VAL A 118 -6.53 22.10 -2.51
N ARG A 119 -5.78 22.19 -1.41
CA ARG A 119 -6.01 21.31 -0.25
C ARG A 119 -7.33 21.58 0.44
N ARG A 120 -7.61 22.84 0.81
CA ARG A 120 -8.84 23.17 1.54
C ARG A 120 -10.12 22.81 0.77
N PRO A 121 -10.24 23.09 -0.55
CA PRO A 121 -11.39 22.64 -1.33
C PRO A 121 -11.45 21.12 -1.49
N ALA A 122 -10.31 20.45 -1.68
CA ALA A 122 -10.27 18.99 -1.75
C ALA A 122 -10.68 18.32 -0.44
N GLU A 123 -10.26 18.87 0.70
CA GLU A 123 -10.68 18.41 2.03
C GLU A 123 -12.17 18.65 2.28
N ALA A 124 -12.69 19.82 1.89
CA ALA A 124 -14.11 20.12 1.98
C ALA A 124 -14.94 19.16 1.11
N GLU A 125 -14.49 18.87 -0.12
CA GLU A 125 -15.17 17.95 -1.02
C GLU A 125 -15.08 16.50 -0.53
N LYS A 126 -13.93 16.07 -0.01
CA LYS A 126 -13.76 14.76 0.63
C LYS A 126 -14.73 14.61 1.80
N PHE A 127 -14.78 15.60 2.70
CA PHE A 127 -15.69 15.57 3.85
C PHE A 127 -17.16 15.54 3.40
N ARG A 128 -17.52 16.32 2.37
CA ARG A 128 -18.88 16.31 1.78
C ARG A 128 -19.23 14.93 1.24
N LEU A 129 -18.34 14.30 0.49
CA LEU A 129 -18.55 12.99 -0.10
C LEU A 129 -18.63 11.89 0.97
N GLU A 130 -17.75 11.91 1.97
CA GLU A 130 -17.78 10.99 3.10
C GLU A 130 -19.10 11.10 3.86
N LYS A 131 -19.59 12.31 4.13
CA LYS A 131 -20.88 12.52 4.80
C LYS A 131 -22.05 12.08 3.95
N LEU A 132 -22.01 12.29 2.64
CA LEU A 132 -23.04 11.81 1.73
C LEU A 132 -23.04 10.28 1.62
N ALA A 133 -21.87 9.65 1.61
CA ALA A 133 -21.73 8.18 1.64
C ALA A 133 -22.22 7.59 2.98
N GLU A 134 -21.89 8.23 4.10
CA GLU A 134 -22.37 7.86 5.44
C GLU A 134 -23.90 7.99 5.53
N ALA A 135 -24.47 9.09 5.03
CA ALA A 135 -25.91 9.29 4.96
C ALA A 135 -26.61 8.23 4.09
N ASN A 136 -26.04 7.91 2.93
CA ASN A 136 -26.57 6.85 2.05
C ASN A 136 -26.49 5.47 2.71
N LYS A 137 -25.39 5.15 3.38
CA LYS A 137 -25.25 3.90 4.13
C LYS A 137 -26.31 3.81 5.22
N LEU A 138 -26.49 4.88 6.00
CA LEU A 138 -27.51 4.93 7.04
C LEU A 138 -28.91 4.78 6.47
N ARG A 139 -29.22 5.46 5.36
CA ARG A 139 -30.51 5.33 4.66
C ARG A 139 -30.79 3.89 4.24
N VAL A 140 -29.83 3.23 3.59
CA VAL A 140 -29.98 1.83 3.14
C VAL A 140 -30.15 0.87 4.32
N VAL A 141 -29.40 1.08 5.41
CA VAL A 141 -29.54 0.26 6.63
C VAL A 141 -30.93 0.46 7.26
N MET A 142 -31.38 1.70 7.42
CA MET A 142 -32.71 1.98 7.97
C MET A 142 -33.84 1.45 7.07
N GLU A 143 -33.71 1.57 5.75
CA GLU A 143 -34.67 0.99 4.79
C GLU A 143 -34.70 -0.54 4.91
N ALA A 144 -33.55 -1.21 4.99
CA ALA A 144 -33.47 -2.66 5.16
C ALA A 144 -34.01 -3.13 6.52
N GLU A 145 -33.74 -2.39 7.61
CA GLU A 145 -34.29 -2.67 8.94
C GLU A 145 -35.81 -2.50 8.96
N ALA A 146 -36.34 -1.41 8.37
CA ALA A 146 -37.77 -1.18 8.26
C ALA A 146 -38.47 -2.25 7.41
N GLU A 147 -37.85 -2.69 6.31
CA GLU A 147 -38.38 -3.78 5.49
C GLU A 147 -38.36 -5.12 6.24
N ALA A 148 -37.27 -5.42 6.95
CA ALA A 148 -37.18 -6.62 7.79
C ALA A 148 -38.24 -6.63 8.91
N GLU A 149 -38.45 -5.49 9.57
CA GLU A 149 -39.49 -5.34 10.59
C GLU A 149 -40.90 -5.46 9.99
N SER A 150 -41.13 -4.86 8.82
CA SER A 150 -42.40 -5.00 8.10
C SER A 150 -42.70 -6.46 7.72
N ILE A 151 -41.72 -7.19 7.20
CA ILE A 151 -41.85 -8.61 6.88
C ILE A 151 -42.12 -9.42 8.14
N LYS A 152 -41.45 -9.11 9.26
CA LYS A 152 -41.67 -9.79 10.54
C LYS A 152 -43.09 -9.58 11.05
N ILE A 153 -43.56 -8.33 11.10
CA ILE A 153 -44.93 -8.01 11.54
C ILE A 153 -45.96 -8.67 10.63
N ARG A 154 -45.76 -8.63 9.30
CA ARG A 154 -46.65 -9.29 8.35
C ARG A 154 -46.65 -10.80 8.53
N GLY A 155 -45.48 -11.40 8.70
CA GLY A 155 -45.32 -12.83 8.94
C GLY A 155 -45.99 -13.29 10.24
N GLU A 156 -45.85 -12.51 11.32
CA GLU A 156 -46.55 -12.75 12.59
C GLU A 156 -48.07 -12.64 12.44
N ALA A 157 -48.55 -11.61 11.74
CA ALA A 157 -49.98 -11.43 11.46
C ALA A 157 -50.55 -12.56 10.59
N GLU A 158 -49.83 -12.99 9.56
CA GLU A 158 -50.20 -14.13 8.70
C GLU A 158 -50.20 -15.44 9.48
N ALA A 159 -49.17 -15.68 10.30
CA ALA A 159 -49.10 -16.87 11.16
C ALA A 159 -50.27 -16.92 12.14
N PHE A 160 -50.57 -15.80 12.82
CA PHE A 160 -51.72 -15.71 13.72
C PHE A 160 -53.05 -15.92 12.99
N ALA A 161 -53.21 -15.37 11.79
CA ALA A 161 -54.42 -15.57 10.99
C ALA A 161 -54.58 -17.03 10.54
N ILE A 162 -53.49 -17.71 10.15
CA ILE A 162 -53.50 -19.13 9.80
C ILE A 162 -53.81 -19.99 11.03
N GLU A 163 -53.18 -19.71 12.17
CA GLU A 163 -53.43 -20.44 13.42
C GLU A 163 -54.89 -20.29 13.87
N ALA A 164 -55.42 -19.07 13.84
CA ALA A 164 -56.82 -18.81 14.18
C ALA A 164 -57.79 -19.55 13.23
N LYS A 165 -57.52 -19.55 11.92
CA LYS A 165 -58.31 -20.31 10.94
C LYS A 165 -58.21 -21.81 11.19
N ALA A 166 -57.00 -22.35 11.36
CA ALA A 166 -56.77 -23.76 11.61
C ALA A 166 -57.45 -24.22 12.91
N LYS A 167 -57.42 -23.40 13.96
CA LYS A 167 -58.13 -23.67 15.21
C LYS A 167 -59.64 -23.66 15.02
N ALA A 168 -60.18 -22.67 14.30
CA ALA A 168 -61.61 -22.62 13.99
C ALA A 168 -62.04 -23.82 13.13
N GLU A 169 -61.24 -24.24 12.15
CA GLU A 169 -61.49 -25.45 11.35
C GLU A 169 -61.42 -26.72 12.19
N ALA A 170 -60.45 -26.83 13.09
CA ALA A 170 -60.32 -27.95 14.02
C ALA A 170 -61.53 -28.03 14.97
N GLU A 171 -61.96 -26.91 15.54
CA GLU A 171 -63.17 -26.83 16.38
C GLU A 171 -64.44 -27.19 15.59
N GLN A 172 -64.58 -26.69 14.35
CA GLN A 172 -65.69 -27.07 13.49
C GLN A 172 -65.68 -28.56 13.13
N MET A 173 -64.51 -29.14 12.85
CA MET A 173 -64.39 -30.58 12.59
C MET A 173 -64.70 -31.40 13.84
N ALA A 174 -64.29 -30.95 15.03
CA ALA A 174 -64.61 -31.60 16.30
C ALA A 174 -66.12 -31.57 16.58
N GLN A 175 -66.77 -30.41 16.43
CA GLN A 175 -68.22 -30.29 16.58
C GLN A 175 -68.98 -31.11 15.54
N LYS A 176 -68.51 -31.15 14.28
CA LYS A 176 -69.06 -32.05 13.27
C LYS A 176 -68.87 -33.50 13.71
N ALA A 177 -67.68 -33.91 14.14
CA ALA A 177 -67.44 -35.29 14.60
C ALA A 177 -68.34 -35.68 15.78
N GLU A 178 -68.59 -34.76 16.72
CA GLU A 178 -69.48 -34.97 17.86
C GLU A 178 -70.96 -35.03 17.45
N ALA A 179 -71.41 -34.10 16.59
CA ALA A 179 -72.75 -34.15 16.02
C ALA A 179 -72.99 -35.44 15.24
N TRP A 180 -72.00 -35.92 14.46
CA TRP A 180 -72.07 -37.20 13.77
C TRP A 180 -72.03 -38.40 14.71
N ARG A 181 -71.52 -38.27 15.94
CA ARG A 181 -71.55 -39.32 16.96
C ARG A 181 -72.96 -39.47 17.53
N GLU A 182 -73.60 -38.36 17.88
CA GLU A 182 -75.01 -38.33 18.32
C GLU A 182 -75.96 -38.77 17.19
N TYR A 183 -75.72 -38.28 15.96
CA TYR A 183 -76.46 -38.73 14.79
C TYR A 183 -76.21 -40.21 14.49
N ARG A 184 -75.07 -40.79 14.87
CA ARG A 184 -74.78 -42.22 14.67
C ARG A 184 -75.72 -43.09 15.48
N GLU A 185 -76.01 -42.72 16.73
CA GLU A 185 -76.94 -43.46 17.59
C GLU A 185 -78.38 -43.36 17.07
N ALA A 186 -78.82 -42.15 16.71
CA ALA A 186 -80.16 -41.94 16.15
C ALA A 186 -80.32 -42.60 14.76
N ALA A 187 -79.32 -42.46 13.88
CA ALA A 187 -79.34 -43.05 12.55
C ALA A 187 -79.17 -44.58 12.59
N MET A 188 -78.46 -45.16 13.57
CA MET A 188 -78.43 -46.62 13.74
C MET A 188 -79.80 -47.16 14.14
N VAL A 189 -80.55 -46.45 14.99
CA VAL A 189 -81.91 -46.85 15.37
C VAL A 189 -82.88 -46.73 14.20
N GLU A 190 -82.82 -45.64 13.42
CA GLU A 190 -83.67 -45.42 12.25
C GLU A 190 -83.34 -46.39 11.11
N MET A 191 -82.05 -46.60 10.80
CA MET A 191 -81.62 -47.57 9.80
C MET A 191 -81.95 -49.00 10.23
N LEU A 192 -81.89 -49.33 11.53
CA LEU A 192 -82.37 -50.61 12.06
C LEU A 192 -83.89 -50.75 11.91
N LEU A 193 -84.67 -49.70 12.19
CA LEU A 193 -86.13 -49.70 12.02
C LEU A 193 -86.57 -49.89 10.55
N ASP A 194 -85.82 -49.32 9.61
CA ASP A 194 -86.08 -49.44 8.17
C ASP A 194 -85.56 -50.76 7.56
N THR A 195 -84.48 -51.31 8.12
CA THR A 195 -83.89 -52.58 7.64
C THR A 195 -84.50 -53.81 8.33
N LEU A 196 -85.06 -53.68 9.54
CA LEU A 196 -85.75 -54.75 10.27
C LEU A 196 -86.87 -55.41 9.45
N PRO A 197 -87.78 -54.67 8.80
CA PRO A 197 -88.82 -55.26 7.96
C PRO A 197 -88.25 -55.98 6.74
N LYS A 198 -87.16 -55.46 6.15
CA LYS A 198 -86.52 -56.07 4.97
C LYS A 198 -85.79 -57.36 5.32
N VAL A 199 -85.09 -57.39 6.45
CA VAL A 199 -84.44 -58.60 6.97
C VAL A 199 -85.50 -59.61 7.42
N ALA A 200 -86.57 -59.18 8.09
CA ALA A 200 -87.68 -60.05 8.46
C ALA A 200 -88.40 -60.64 7.23
N ALA A 201 -88.59 -59.85 6.17
CA ALA A 201 -89.18 -60.30 4.91
C ALA A 201 -88.27 -61.28 4.16
N GLU A 202 -86.97 -61.01 4.08
CA GLU A 202 -85.98 -61.92 3.47
C GLU A 202 -85.83 -63.23 4.25
N VAL A 203 -85.89 -63.18 5.58
CA VAL A 203 -85.88 -64.38 6.43
C VAL A 203 -87.20 -65.16 6.34
N ALA A 204 -88.32 -64.50 6.12
CA ALA A 204 -89.63 -65.13 5.90
C ALA A 204 -89.87 -65.61 4.46
N ALA A 205 -89.11 -65.12 3.47
CA ALA A 205 -89.27 -65.48 2.07
C ALA A 205 -89.09 -66.99 1.78
N PRO A 206 -88.10 -67.69 2.37
CA PRO A 206 -87.98 -69.16 2.25
C PRO A 206 -89.14 -69.92 2.90
N LEU A 207 -89.73 -69.36 3.97
CA LEU A 207 -90.89 -69.95 4.66
C LEU A 207 -92.19 -69.77 3.85
N SER A 208 -92.34 -68.65 3.14
CA SER A 208 -93.51 -68.39 2.28
C SER A 208 -93.51 -69.22 0.98
N GLN A 209 -92.33 -69.55 0.44
CA GLN A 209 -92.21 -70.37 -0.79
C GLN A 209 -92.31 -71.88 -0.55
N ALA A 210 -92.26 -72.35 0.71
CA ALA A 210 -92.39 -73.77 1.04
C ALA A 210 -93.85 -74.25 1.02
N LYS A 211 -94.39 -74.54 -0.18
CA LYS A 211 -95.75 -75.07 -0.37
C LYS A 211 -96.01 -76.44 0.29
N LYS A 212 -94.97 -77.16 0.73
CA LYS A 212 -95.07 -78.41 1.52
C LYS A 212 -93.77 -78.69 2.27
N ILE A 213 -93.72 -78.35 3.56
CA ILE A 213 -92.62 -78.78 4.44
C ILE A 213 -92.92 -80.23 4.85
N THR A 214 -92.22 -81.19 4.25
CA THR A 214 -92.34 -82.60 4.64
C THR A 214 -91.23 -82.89 5.66
N MET A 215 -91.57 -82.85 6.94
CA MET A 215 -90.63 -83.11 8.02
C MET A 215 -90.45 -84.63 8.18
N VAL A 216 -89.29 -85.15 7.77
CA VAL A 216 -88.95 -86.56 7.98
C VAL A 216 -88.36 -86.68 9.39
N SER A 217 -89.18 -87.11 10.34
CA SER A 217 -88.75 -87.36 11.72
C SER A 217 -88.16 -88.77 11.83
N SER A 218 -86.87 -88.84 12.14
CA SER A 218 -86.23 -90.02 12.71
C SER A 218 -85.91 -89.74 14.18
N GLY A 219 -86.86 -90.05 15.08
CA GLY A 219 -86.59 -90.12 16.53
C GLY A 219 -87.21 -89.00 17.38
N GLN A 220 -87.61 -89.39 18.60
CA GLN A 220 -88.39 -88.64 19.59
C GLN A 220 -87.79 -87.28 19.97
N GLY A 221 -88.56 -86.21 19.73
CA GLY A 221 -88.31 -84.83 20.17
C GLY A 221 -89.23 -83.85 19.42
N GLU A 222 -89.65 -82.75 20.06
CA GLU A 222 -90.67 -81.81 19.57
C GLU A 222 -90.52 -81.44 18.07
N ILE A 223 -91.59 -81.70 17.31
CA ILE A 223 -91.69 -81.56 15.85
C ILE A 223 -92.56 -80.32 15.57
N GLY A 224 -92.01 -79.34 14.84
CA GLY A 224 -92.77 -78.16 14.42
C GLY A 224 -91.91 -76.93 14.12
N ALA A 225 -92.57 -75.84 13.71
CA ALA A 225 -91.96 -74.57 13.29
C ALA A 225 -90.91 -73.99 14.27
N ALA A 226 -90.93 -74.42 15.53
CA ALA A 226 -89.95 -74.07 16.57
C ALA A 226 -88.50 -74.47 16.23
N LYS A 227 -88.26 -75.61 15.57
CA LYS A 227 -86.89 -76.00 15.16
C LYS A 227 -86.38 -75.17 13.98
N LEU A 228 -87.27 -74.82 13.05
CA LEU A 228 -86.97 -73.94 11.90
C LEU A 228 -86.69 -72.50 12.36
N THR A 229 -87.49 -71.97 13.29
CA THR A 229 -87.22 -70.66 13.91
C THR A 229 -85.94 -70.69 14.74
N GLY A 230 -85.63 -71.80 15.42
CA GLY A 230 -84.38 -72.00 16.15
C GLY A 230 -83.14 -72.03 15.27
N GLU A 231 -83.17 -72.75 14.14
CA GLU A 231 -82.05 -72.78 13.18
C GLU A 231 -81.86 -71.42 12.48
N VAL A 232 -82.95 -70.72 12.16
CA VAL A 232 -82.89 -69.36 11.63
C VAL A 232 -82.31 -68.39 12.66
N LEU A 233 -82.72 -68.47 13.93
CA LEU A 233 -82.13 -67.69 15.03
C LEU A 233 -80.64 -68.00 15.23
N GLN A 234 -80.23 -69.27 15.07
CA GLN A 234 -78.80 -69.64 15.14
C GLN A 234 -77.99 -69.09 13.97
N ILE A 235 -78.54 -69.09 12.75
CA ILE A 235 -77.90 -68.49 11.58
C ILE A 235 -77.76 -66.98 11.80
N VAL A 236 -78.83 -66.30 12.20
CA VAL A 236 -78.83 -64.86 12.51
C VAL A 236 -77.81 -64.52 13.60
N ASN A 237 -77.68 -65.34 14.64
CA ASN A 237 -76.68 -65.14 15.69
C ASN A 237 -75.23 -65.34 15.22
N LYS A 238 -74.99 -66.10 14.13
CA LYS A 238 -73.64 -66.31 13.57
C LYS A 238 -73.25 -65.29 12.50
N VAL A 239 -74.20 -64.56 11.93
CA VAL A 239 -73.92 -63.51 10.94
C VAL A 239 -72.95 -62.42 11.47
N PRO A 240 -73.08 -61.91 12.71
CA PRO A 240 -72.16 -60.90 13.23
C PRO A 240 -70.70 -61.40 13.33
N GLU A 241 -70.49 -62.66 13.72
CA GLU A 241 -69.14 -63.26 13.80
C GLU A 241 -68.50 -63.40 12.41
N LEU A 242 -69.30 -63.75 11.39
CA LEU A 242 -68.83 -63.86 10.01
C LEU A 242 -68.41 -62.50 9.42
N VAL A 243 -69.18 -61.45 9.70
CA VAL A 243 -68.84 -60.09 9.25
C VAL A 243 -67.56 -59.60 9.95
N LYS A 244 -67.44 -59.81 11.26
CA LYS A 244 -66.24 -59.48 12.04
C LYS A 244 -64.97 -60.14 11.47
N ASN A 245 -65.04 -61.40 11.07
CA ASN A 245 -63.90 -62.12 10.53
C ASN A 245 -63.46 -61.65 9.13
N ILE A 246 -64.38 -61.09 8.34
CA ILE A 246 -64.09 -60.64 6.96
C ILE A 246 -63.68 -59.17 6.92
N THR A 247 -64.28 -58.31 7.75
CA THR A 247 -64.07 -56.85 7.68
C THR A 247 -63.28 -56.28 8.86
N GLY A 248 -63.05 -57.08 9.91
CA GLY A 248 -62.39 -56.64 11.15
C GLY A 248 -63.24 -55.73 12.03
N VAL A 249 -64.49 -55.44 11.65
CA VAL A 249 -65.39 -54.54 12.38
C VAL A 249 -66.38 -55.35 13.21
N ASP A 250 -66.35 -55.15 14.53
CA ASP A 250 -67.17 -55.86 15.51
C ASP A 250 -68.49 -55.10 15.79
N ILE A 251 -69.52 -55.41 15.00
CA ILE A 251 -70.81 -54.71 15.03
C ILE A 251 -71.54 -54.91 16.39
N ALA A 252 -71.34 -56.05 17.05
CA ALA A 252 -71.95 -56.33 18.35
C ALA A 252 -71.38 -55.45 19.48
N ARG A 253 -70.10 -55.04 19.38
CA ARG A 253 -69.50 -54.08 20.30
C ARG A 253 -69.88 -52.63 19.98
N SER A 254 -70.03 -52.27 18.70
CA SER A 254 -70.43 -50.90 18.33
C SER A 254 -71.88 -50.54 18.69
N MET A 255 -72.73 -51.52 19.03
CA MET A 255 -74.11 -51.28 19.52
C MET A 255 -74.21 -51.14 21.04
N HIS A 256 -73.18 -51.53 21.81
CA HIS A 256 -73.17 -51.48 23.28
C HIS A 256 -72.10 -50.53 23.86
N ALA A 257 -71.44 -49.75 22.99
CA ALA A 257 -70.55 -48.66 23.37
C ALA A 257 -71.08 -47.36 22.77
N GLY A 258 -72.32 -47.02 23.15
CA GLY A 258 -72.78 -45.64 23.29
C GLY A 258 -72.59 -45.24 24.75
#